data_AF-A0A661ZD12-F1
#
_entry.id   AF-A0A661ZD12-F1
#
_cell.length_a   1.000
_cell.length_b   1.000
_cell.length_c   1.000
_cell.angle_alpha   90.00
_cell.angle_beta   90.00
_cell.angle_gamma   90.00
#
_symmetry.space_group_name_H-M   'P 1'
#
loop_
_entity.id
_entity.type
_entity.pdbx_description
1 polymer ?
#
loop_
_entity_poly.entity_id
_entity_poly.type
_entity_poly.pdbx_seq_one_letter_code
_entity_poly.pdbx_strand_id
1 'polypeptide(L)'
;KAEKSDDLNDTVNYSTVYEIVNNEMAINSKLLEHVGRRILNSLQSKLPEIEYAEVKVSKKNPPIGGQVEHVSLIMNTDEPE
;
A
#
# COMPACT_ATOMS: atom_id res chain seq x y z
N LYS A 1 16.41 -3.33 -16.60
CA LYS A 1 16.14 -4.38 -17.62
C LYS A 1 14.93 -4.03 -18.49
N ALA A 2 13.83 -3.50 -17.91
CA ALA A 2 12.67 -2.95 -18.62
C ALA A 2 12.96 -1.94 -19.75
N GLU A 3 13.93 -1.04 -19.55
CA GLU A 3 14.30 0.01 -20.53
C GLU A 3 14.82 -0.54 -21.87
N LYS A 4 15.17 -1.83 -21.94
CA LYS A 4 15.66 -2.48 -23.18
C LYS A 4 14.66 -3.45 -23.81
N SER A 5 13.62 -3.88 -23.10
CA SER A 5 12.66 -4.89 -23.62
C SER A 5 11.30 -4.32 -24.02
N ASP A 6 10.91 -3.14 -23.49
CA ASP A 6 9.56 -2.57 -23.64
C ASP A 6 8.44 -3.57 -23.26
N ASP A 7 8.79 -4.57 -22.43
CA ASP A 7 7.89 -5.63 -21.99
C ASP A 7 7.48 -5.36 -20.54
N LEU A 8 6.20 -5.02 -20.37
CA LEU A 8 5.56 -4.74 -19.08
C LEU A 8 5.61 -5.93 -18.10
N ASN A 9 5.93 -7.14 -18.58
CA ASN A 9 5.99 -8.35 -17.77
C ASN A 9 7.32 -8.54 -17.02
N ASP A 10 8.37 -7.79 -17.37
CA ASP A 10 9.72 -7.95 -16.82
C ASP A 10 9.99 -7.00 -15.62
N THR A 11 8.93 -6.38 -15.12
CA THR A 11 8.92 -5.32 -14.10
C THR A 11 7.68 -5.51 -13.23
N VAL A 12 7.76 -5.23 -11.92
CA VAL A 12 6.60 -5.24 -11.02
C VAL A 12 5.48 -4.40 -11.67
N ASN A 13 4.43 -5.06 -12.13
CA ASN A 13 3.35 -4.41 -12.85
C ASN A 13 2.58 -3.52 -11.85
N TYR A 14 2.79 -2.21 -11.94
CA TYR A 14 2.12 -1.23 -11.10
C TYR A 14 0.58 -1.32 -11.22
N SER A 15 0.04 -1.85 -12.32
CA SER A 15 -1.39 -2.15 -12.46
C SER A 15 -1.83 -3.21 -11.45
N THR A 16 -1.07 -4.31 -11.32
CA THR A 16 -1.33 -5.35 -10.33
C THR A 16 -1.22 -4.79 -8.91
N VAL A 17 -0.20 -3.97 -8.64
CA VAL A 17 -0.05 -3.26 -7.35
C VAL A 17 -1.28 -2.39 -7.07
N TYR A 18 -1.72 -1.59 -8.05
CA TYR A 18 -2.88 -0.74 -7.92
C TYR A 18 -4.16 -1.54 -7.63
N GLU A 19 -4.40 -2.64 -8.35
CA GLU A 19 -5.54 -3.50 -8.14
C GLU A 19 -5.55 -4.12 -6.74
N ILE A 20 -4.39 -4.59 -6.26
CA ILE A 20 -4.23 -5.13 -4.90
C ILE A 20 -4.58 -4.04 -3.88
N VAL A 21 -3.97 -2.86 -3.99
CA VAL A 21 -4.22 -1.74 -3.06
C VAL A 21 -5.70 -1.33 -3.10
N ASN A 22 -6.30 -1.22 -4.27
CA ASN A 22 -7.70 -0.82 -4.42
C ASN A 22 -8.67 -1.82 -3.75
N ASN A 23 -8.42 -3.11 -3.93
CA ASN A 23 -9.20 -4.16 -3.27
C ASN A 23 -9.07 -4.10 -1.75
N GLU A 24 -7.85 -3.89 -1.23
CA GLU A 24 -7.64 -3.76 0.21
C GLU A 24 -8.28 -2.47 0.78
N MET A 25 -8.20 -1.35 0.06
CA MET A 25 -8.82 -0.08 0.45
C MET A 25 -10.35 -0.13 0.49
N ALA A 26 -10.99 -1.03 -0.27
CA ALA A 26 -12.45 -1.20 -0.29
C ALA A 26 -13.02 -1.85 0.99
N ILE A 27 -12.19 -2.51 1.79
CA ILE A 27 -12.63 -3.19 3.01
C ILE A 27 -12.58 -2.21 4.20
N ASN A 28 -13.75 -1.96 4.79
CA ASN A 28 -13.91 -1.08 5.94
C ASN A 28 -13.01 -1.50 7.12
N SER A 29 -12.28 -0.54 7.68
CA SER A 29 -11.39 -0.75 8.83
C SER A 29 -11.53 0.38 9.84
N LYS A 30 -11.35 0.06 11.13
CA LYS A 30 -11.41 1.05 12.22
C LYS A 30 -10.10 1.82 12.41
N LEU A 31 -8.98 1.20 12.02
CA LEU A 31 -7.61 1.68 12.25
C LEU A 31 -6.87 1.77 10.91
N LEU A 32 -6.00 2.77 10.76
CA LEU A 32 -5.18 2.94 9.55
C LEU A 32 -4.07 1.89 9.48
N GLU A 33 -3.58 1.49 10.64
CA GLU A 33 -2.59 0.44 10.87
C GLU A 33 -3.07 -0.88 10.26
N HIS A 34 -4.34 -1.19 10.48
CA HIS A 34 -4.94 -2.41 9.94
C HIS A 34 -5.03 -2.38 8.41
N VAL A 35 -5.32 -1.22 7.82
CA VAL A 35 -5.33 -1.04 6.36
C VAL A 35 -3.93 -1.16 5.79
N GLY A 36 -2.95 -0.46 6.37
CA GLY A 36 -1.55 -0.50 5.95
C GLY A 36 -0.98 -1.91 5.99
N ARG A 37 -1.14 -2.63 7.11
CA ARG A 37 -0.67 -4.03 7.25
C ARG A 37 -1.30 -4.96 6.22
N ARG A 38 -2.61 -4.84 5.96
CA ARG A 38 -3.30 -5.66 4.96
C ARG A 38 -2.77 -5.44 3.55
N ILE A 39 -2.50 -4.18 3.20
CA ILE A 39 -1.88 -3.84 1.91
C ILE A 39 -0.49 -4.49 1.81
N LEU A 40 0.37 -4.31 2.82
CA LEU A 40 1.73 -4.89 2.81
C LEU A 40 1.69 -6.43 2.70
N ASN A 41 0.85 -7.09 3.50
CA ASN A 41 0.70 -8.55 3.47
C ASN A 41 0.17 -9.04 2.10
N SER A 42 -0.74 -8.29 1.49
CA SER A 42 -1.29 -8.64 0.17
C SER A 42 -0.28 -8.46 -0.94
N LEU A 43 0.56 -7.41 -0.85
CA LEU A 43 1.65 -7.19 -1.79
C LEU A 43 2.69 -8.30 -1.69
N GLN A 44 3.17 -8.61 -0.47
CA GLN A 44 4.14 -9.70 -0.27
C GLN A 44 3.62 -11.08 -0.71
N SER A 45 2.34 -11.38 -0.49
CA SER A 45 1.81 -12.70 -0.85
C SER A 45 1.53 -12.87 -2.34
N LYS A 46 1.16 -11.79 -3.05
CA LYS A 46 0.81 -11.83 -4.48
C LYS A 46 1.98 -11.49 -5.40
N LEU A 47 2.97 -10.76 -4.90
CA LEU A 47 4.15 -10.30 -5.64
C LEU A 47 5.40 -10.72 -4.83
N PRO A 48 5.76 -12.01 -4.85
CA PRO A 48 6.89 -12.53 -4.07
C PRO A 48 8.25 -11.95 -4.49
N GLU A 49 8.34 -11.30 -5.66
CA GLU A 49 9.52 -10.54 -6.08
C GLU A 49 9.74 -9.23 -5.31
N ILE A 50 8.78 -8.79 -4.49
CA ILE A 50 8.91 -7.59 -3.66
C ILE A 50 9.71 -7.91 -2.40
N GLU A 51 10.97 -7.49 -2.37
CA GLU A 51 11.83 -7.59 -1.18
C GLU A 51 11.48 -6.56 -0.10
N TYR A 52 11.03 -5.37 -0.52
CA TYR A 52 10.69 -4.26 0.37
C TYR A 52 9.49 -3.49 -0.17
N ALA A 53 8.56 -3.14 0.73
CA ALA A 53 7.46 -2.23 0.42
C ALA A 53 7.24 -1.22 1.56
N GLU A 54 6.94 0.02 1.18
CA GLU A 54 6.46 1.06 2.07
C GLU A 54 5.07 1.51 1.62
N VAL A 55 4.13 1.61 2.55
CA VAL A 55 2.77 2.09 2.29
C VAL A 55 2.48 3.32 3.15
N LYS A 56 1.92 4.35 2.52
CA LYS A 56 1.38 5.53 3.20
C LYS A 56 -0.13 5.58 3.03
N VAL A 57 -0.87 5.51 4.13
CA VAL A 57 -2.33 5.59 4.14
C VAL A 57 -2.74 6.91 4.80
N SER A 58 -3.54 7.71 4.10
CA SER A 58 -3.97 9.02 4.56
C SER A 58 -5.49 9.09 4.72
N LYS A 59 -5.96 9.46 5.92
CA LYS A 59 -7.35 9.83 6.17
C LYS A 59 -7.51 11.32 5.89
N LYS A 60 -8.11 11.65 4.75
CA LYS A 60 -8.54 13.01 4.42
C LYS A 60 -9.72 13.37 5.33
N ASN A 61 -9.71 14.55 5.95
CA ASN A 61 -10.73 15.01 6.89
C ASN A 61 -10.92 14.08 8.12
N PRO A 62 -9.89 13.86 8.93
CA PRO A 62 -10.01 13.06 10.14
C PRO A 62 -10.94 13.78 11.15
N PRO A 63 -11.76 13.03 11.93
CA PRO A 63 -12.67 13.59 12.92
C PRO A 63 -11.91 14.02 14.19
N ILE A 64 -10.99 14.95 14.03
CA ILE A 64 -10.19 15.54 15.10
C ILE A 64 -10.76 16.95 15.31
N GLY A 65 -10.89 17.40 16.56
CA GLY A 65 -11.51 18.69 16.92
C GLY A 65 -10.69 19.94 16.54
N GLY A 66 -10.13 19.97 15.33
CA GLY A 66 -9.34 21.06 14.76
C GLY A 66 -9.28 20.94 13.23
N GLN A 67 -8.87 22.00 12.53
CA GLN A 67 -8.67 21.95 11.08
C GLN A 67 -7.38 21.19 10.76
N VAL A 68 -7.53 19.95 10.29
CA VAL A 68 -6.43 19.13 9.79
C VAL A 68 -6.82 18.61 8.42
N GLU A 69 -5.99 18.86 7.40
CA GLU A 69 -6.30 18.44 6.03
C GLU A 69 -6.29 16.90 5.89
N HIS A 70 -5.29 16.26 6.49
CA HIS A 70 -5.21 14.80 6.54
C HIS A 70 -4.33 14.31 7.70
N VAL A 71 -4.61 13.11 8.18
CA VAL A 71 -3.67 12.34 9.02
C VAL A 71 -3.16 11.17 8.19
N SER A 72 -1.85 10.91 8.26
CA SER A 72 -1.21 9.83 7.52
C SER A 72 -0.49 8.87 8.47
N LEU A 73 -0.53 7.60 8.11
CA LEU A 73 0.29 6.55 8.67
C LEU A 73 1.24 6.04 7.58
N ILE A 74 2.49 5.81 7.92
CA ILE A 74 3.49 5.17 7.06
C ILE A 74 3.89 3.87 7.75
N MET A 75 3.95 2.78 6.99
CA MET A 75 4.40 1.48 7.45
C MET A 75 5.25 0.83 6.37
N ASN A 76 6.20 -0.01 6.77
CA ASN A 76 7.03 -0.77 5.86
C ASN A 76 7.12 -2.24 6.29
N THR A 77 7.72 -3.05 5.41
CA THR A 77 7.87 -4.49 5.60
C THR A 77 8.94 -4.89 6.64
N ASP A 78 9.80 -3.95 7.04
CA ASP A 78 10.90 -4.20 7.97
C ASP A 78 10.47 -4.04 9.44
N GLU A 79 9.32 -3.42 9.69
CA GLU A 79 8.77 -3.23 11.03
C GLU A 79 8.12 -4.53 11.57
N PRO A 80 8.65 -5.10 12.67
CA PRO A 80 8.03 -6.26 13.31
C PRO A 80 6.63 -5.94 13.85
N GLU A 81 5.76 -6.96 13.93
CA GLU A 81 4.45 -6.87 14.61
C GLU A 81 4.58 -6.71 16.13
#